data_AF-A0A219AC42-F1
#
_entry.id   AF-A0A219AC42-F1
#
_cell.length_a   1.000
_cell.length_b   1.000
_cell.length_c   1.000
_cell.angle_alpha   90.00
_cell.angle_beta   90.00
_cell.angle_gamma   90.00
#
_symmetry.space_group_name_H-M   'P 1'
#
loop_
_entity.id
_entity.type
_entity.pdbx_description
1 polymer ?
#
loop_
_entity_poly.entity_id
_entity_poly.type
_entity_poly.pdbx_seq_one_letter_code
_entity_poly.pdbx_strand_id
1 'polypeptide(L)'
;MSAIIGNTNEKAPIRYDAHLDRIEILFDDKVYEVPRNEDIPVFKFEMINTPIVYVKETNGYYFRLVDGKNQLLKKEKIKLKEIKSSIEPNSLIKEGYIKFEKQNPLYFIKADEKLLQVPKNAKDFVSMYPDRRAELERFIKENNIKIKQEESLIKLVQFMNR
;
A
#
# COMPACT_ATOMS: atom_id res chain seq x y z
N MET A 1 18.36 0.57 -1.33
CA MET A 1 18.12 0.08 0.05
C MET A 1 18.14 -1.44 -0.03
N SER A 2 18.79 -2.12 0.90
CA SER A 2 18.84 -3.58 0.88
C SER A 2 17.60 -4.17 1.55
N ALA A 3 17.16 -5.32 1.06
CA ALA A 3 16.07 -6.09 1.66
C ALA A 3 16.35 -7.58 1.60
N ILE A 4 15.71 -8.29 2.53
CA ILE A 4 15.63 -9.74 2.54
C ILE A 4 14.46 -10.15 1.63
N ILE A 5 14.73 -11.10 0.73
CA ILE A 5 13.78 -11.57 -0.29
C ILE A 5 13.11 -12.86 0.19
N GLY A 6 11.79 -12.82 0.42
CA GLY A 6 11.03 -13.97 0.87
C GLY A 6 11.50 -14.48 2.24
N ASN A 7 11.72 -15.79 2.34
CA ASN A 7 12.26 -16.46 3.53
C ASN A 7 13.76 -16.79 3.42
N THR A 8 14.45 -16.25 2.40
CA THR A 8 15.91 -16.47 2.28
C THR A 8 16.66 -15.59 3.28
N ASN A 9 17.94 -15.88 3.51
CA ASN A 9 18.84 -14.97 4.21
C ASN A 9 19.62 -14.06 3.24
N GLU A 10 19.25 -14.07 1.95
CA GLU A 10 19.93 -13.30 0.93
C GLU A 10 19.46 -11.85 0.96
N LYS A 11 20.44 -10.94 0.88
CA LYS A 11 20.22 -9.51 0.86
C LYS A 11 20.61 -8.98 -0.51
N ALA A 12 19.71 -8.23 -1.13
CA ALA A 12 19.99 -7.52 -2.36
C ALA A 12 19.50 -6.07 -2.25
N PRO A 13 20.13 -5.11 -2.96
CA PRO A 13 19.53 -3.81 -3.16
C PRO A 13 18.22 -3.98 -3.93
N ILE A 14 17.11 -3.54 -3.34
CA ILE A 14 15.79 -3.62 -3.96
C ILE A 14 15.16 -2.23 -4.14
N ARG A 15 14.26 -2.13 -5.10
CA ARG A 15 13.41 -0.97 -5.35
C ARG A 15 11.98 -1.43 -5.62
N TYR A 16 11.00 -0.69 -5.09
CA TYR A 16 9.61 -0.82 -5.48
C TYR A 16 9.21 0.30 -6.44
N ASP A 17 8.73 -0.08 -7.63
CA ASP A 17 8.14 0.84 -8.59
C ASP A 17 6.62 0.89 -8.37
N ALA A 18 6.14 1.97 -7.75
CA ALA A 18 4.71 2.16 -7.47
C ALA A 18 3.88 2.58 -8.70
N HIS A 19 4.51 2.90 -9.84
CA HIS A 19 3.80 3.16 -11.09
C HIS A 19 3.50 1.85 -11.82
N LEU A 20 4.47 0.94 -11.86
CA LEU A 20 4.35 -0.36 -12.53
C LEU A 20 3.92 -1.51 -11.59
N ASP A 21 3.87 -1.26 -10.28
CA ASP A 21 3.55 -2.26 -9.25
C ASP A 21 4.50 -3.48 -9.35
N ARG A 22 5.82 -3.21 -9.34
CA ARG A 22 6.85 -4.25 -9.44
C ARG A 22 8.00 -4.04 -8.46
N ILE A 23 8.65 -5.14 -8.10
CA ILE A 23 9.88 -5.15 -7.31
C ILE A 23 11.05 -5.41 -8.26
N GLU A 24 12.07 -4.59 -8.13
CA GLU A 24 13.31 -4.70 -8.88
C GLU A 24 14.47 -4.95 -7.94
N ILE A 25 15.43 -5.78 -8.37
CA ILE A 25 16.68 -6.05 -7.67
C ILE A 25 17.85 -5.63 -8.53
N LEU A 26 18.90 -5.11 -7.88
CA LEU A 26 20.19 -4.88 -8.51
C LEU A 26 21.09 -6.09 -8.26
N PHE A 27 21.52 -6.74 -9.34
CA PHE A 27 22.46 -7.85 -9.29
C PHE A 27 23.45 -7.71 -10.45
N ASP A 28 24.77 -7.76 -10.17
CA ASP A 28 25.81 -7.60 -11.19
C ASP A 28 25.62 -6.36 -12.07
N ASP A 29 25.34 -5.21 -11.43
CA ASP A 29 25.03 -3.91 -12.05
C ASP A 29 23.86 -3.90 -13.05
N LYS A 30 23.05 -4.96 -13.05
CA LYS A 30 21.84 -5.10 -13.86
C LYS A 30 20.59 -5.10 -13.00
N VAL A 31 19.54 -4.49 -13.55
CA VAL A 31 18.23 -4.41 -12.89
C VAL A 31 17.36 -5.56 -13.38
N TYR A 32 16.88 -6.37 -12.45
CA TYR A 32 15.97 -7.49 -12.71
C TYR A 32 14.64 -7.27 -12.01
N GLU A 33 13.54 -7.60 -12.67
CA GLU A 33 12.22 -7.66 -12.04
C GLU A 33 12.06 -8.99 -11.30
N VAL A 34 11.57 -8.94 -10.06
CA VAL A 34 11.25 -10.14 -9.29
C VAL A 34 9.92 -10.71 -9.78
N PRO A 35 9.88 -11.98 -10.23
CA PRO A 35 8.63 -12.62 -10.63
C PRO A 35 7.62 -12.62 -9.48
N ARG A 36 6.37 -12.31 -9.80
CA ARG A 36 5.26 -12.43 -8.84
C ARG A 36 5.00 -13.91 -8.56
N ASN A 37 5.39 -14.36 -7.38
CA ASN A 37 5.22 -15.75 -6.95
C ASN A 37 4.83 -15.79 -5.45
N GLU A 38 3.93 -16.70 -5.09
CA GLU A 38 3.54 -16.99 -3.71
C GLU A 38 4.71 -17.55 -2.88
N ASP A 39 5.73 -18.15 -3.51
CA ASP A 39 6.93 -18.63 -2.83
C ASP A 39 7.83 -17.50 -2.30
N ILE A 40 7.67 -16.28 -2.84
CA ILE A 40 8.41 -15.08 -2.41
C ILE A 40 7.40 -13.97 -2.09
N PRO A 41 6.56 -14.14 -1.05
CA PRO A 41 5.43 -13.27 -0.85
C PRO A 41 5.78 -12.01 -0.05
N VAL A 42 6.98 -11.91 0.53
CA VAL A 42 7.34 -10.83 1.48
C VAL A 42 8.75 -10.29 1.20
N PHE A 43 8.88 -8.97 1.18
CA PHE A 43 10.13 -8.24 1.04
C PHE A 43 10.34 -7.37 2.28
N LYS A 44 11.36 -7.68 3.08
CA LYS A 44 11.65 -6.98 4.35
C LYS A 44 12.83 -6.04 4.19
N PHE A 45 12.61 -4.74 4.35
CA PHE A 45 13.66 -3.74 4.29
C PHE A 45 14.44 -3.67 5.59
N GLU A 46 15.76 -3.48 5.53
CA GLU A 46 16.59 -3.41 6.74
C GLU A 46 16.31 -2.19 7.61
N MET A 47 15.96 -1.06 6.99
CA MET A 47 15.79 0.23 7.66
C MET A 47 14.32 0.65 7.84
N ILE A 48 13.37 -0.13 7.30
CA ILE A 48 11.94 0.18 7.33
C ILE A 48 11.19 -1.04 7.83
N ASN A 49 10.46 -0.91 8.93
CA ASN A 49 9.72 -2.02 9.54
C ASN A 49 8.39 -2.34 8.82
N THR A 50 8.20 -1.81 7.61
CA THR A 50 7.00 -1.98 6.78
C THR A 50 7.37 -2.84 5.59
N PRO A 51 7.15 -4.17 5.65
CA PRO A 51 7.46 -5.04 4.53
C PRO A 51 6.49 -4.80 3.38
N ILE A 52 6.95 -5.08 2.15
CA ILE A 52 6.05 -5.23 1.01
C ILE A 52 5.62 -6.69 0.92
N VAL A 53 4.34 -6.92 0.67
CA VAL A 53 3.77 -8.25 0.50
C VAL A 53 3.08 -8.38 -0.86
N TYR A 54 3.23 -9.54 -1.48
CA TYR A 54 2.48 -9.93 -2.66
C TYR A 54 1.11 -10.47 -2.26
N VAL A 55 0.06 -10.02 -2.95
CA VAL A 55 -1.33 -10.44 -2.73
C VAL A 55 -1.86 -11.00 -4.04
N LYS A 56 -2.09 -12.32 -4.07
CA LYS A 56 -2.49 -13.06 -5.28
C LYS A 56 -3.86 -12.65 -5.80
N GLU A 57 -4.80 -12.37 -4.90
CA GLU A 57 -6.20 -12.03 -5.22
C GLU A 57 -6.30 -10.79 -6.11
N THR A 58 -5.33 -9.89 -6.04
CA THR A 58 -5.22 -8.69 -6.88
C THR A 58 -3.98 -8.69 -7.77
N ASN A 59 -3.19 -9.76 -7.73
CA ASN A 59 -1.89 -9.90 -8.37
C ASN A 59 -1.01 -8.64 -8.20
N GLY A 60 -0.89 -8.12 -6.97
CA GLY A 60 -0.21 -6.84 -6.73
C GLY A 60 0.57 -6.78 -5.42
N TYR A 61 1.41 -5.74 -5.29
CA TYR A 61 2.21 -5.52 -4.11
C TYR A 61 1.60 -4.47 -3.18
N TYR A 62 1.78 -4.68 -1.88
CA TYR A 62 1.20 -3.86 -0.82
C TYR A 62 2.20 -3.65 0.31
N PHE A 63 2.23 -2.46 0.89
CA PHE A 63 2.92 -2.23 2.15
C PHE A 63 2.05 -2.78 3.29
N ARG A 64 2.57 -3.71 4.08
CA ARG A 64 1.86 -4.26 5.24
C ARG A 64 2.16 -3.41 6.47
N LEU A 65 1.16 -2.64 6.89
CA LEU A 65 1.25 -1.70 8.02
C LEU A 65 0.96 -2.38 9.36
N VAL A 66 0.07 -3.38 9.36
CA VAL A 66 -0.29 -4.17 10.54
C VAL A 66 -0.32 -5.64 10.14
N ASP A 67 0.26 -6.49 10.99
CA ASP A 67 0.21 -7.94 10.87
C ASP A 67 -0.75 -8.55 11.91
N GLY A 68 -1.13 -9.81 11.74
CA GLY A 68 -2.06 -10.55 12.59
C GLY A 68 -3.23 -11.15 11.81
N LYS A 69 -4.31 -11.51 12.52
CA LYS A 69 -5.52 -12.09 11.90
C LYS A 69 -6.13 -11.17 10.84
N ASN A 70 -6.20 -9.88 11.14
CA ASN A 70 -6.55 -8.83 10.20
C ASN A 70 -5.26 -8.06 9.85
N GLN A 71 -4.82 -8.15 8.60
CA GLN A 71 -3.67 -7.40 8.12
C GLN A 71 -4.13 -6.09 7.50
N LEU A 72 -3.48 -4.97 7.87
CA LEU A 72 -3.69 -3.69 7.20
C LEU A 72 -2.67 -3.53 6.08
N LEU A 73 -3.17 -3.42 4.86
CA LEU A 73 -2.38 -3.31 3.64
C LEU A 73 -2.59 -1.94 3.00
N LYS A 74 -1.51 -1.34 2.53
CA LYS A 74 -1.50 -0.05 1.84
C LYS A 74 -1.00 -0.22 0.42
N LYS A 75 -1.77 0.27 -0.55
CA LYS A 75 -1.39 0.35 -1.96
C LYS A 75 -1.12 1.80 -2.34
N GLU A 76 0.14 2.09 -2.61
CA GLU A 76 0.56 3.36 -3.20
C GLU A 76 0.04 3.45 -4.64
N LYS A 77 -0.31 4.65 -5.10
CA LYS A 77 -0.84 4.87 -6.44
C LYS A 77 -0.17 6.08 -7.07
N ILE A 78 0.45 5.87 -8.22
CA ILE A 78 1.03 6.94 -9.04
C ILE A 78 0.25 7.04 -10.34
N LYS A 79 -0.15 8.26 -10.71
CA LYS A 79 -0.80 8.53 -12.00
C LYS A 79 0.15 9.34 -12.87
N LEU A 80 0.27 8.95 -14.14
CA LEU A 80 0.88 9.81 -15.16
C LEU A 80 -0.12 10.89 -15.54
N LYS A 81 0.24 12.14 -15.32
CA LYS A 81 -0.57 13.29 -15.71
C LYS A 81 0.13 14.02 -16.83
N GLU A 82 -0.56 14.09 -17.96
CA GLU A 82 -0.16 14.92 -19.08
C GLU A 82 -0.53 16.37 -18.78
N ILE A 83 0.46 17.25 -18.82
CA ILE A 83 0.31 18.70 -18.74
C ILE A 83 0.41 19.20 -20.18
N LYS A 84 -0.68 19.76 -20.68
CA LYS A 84 -0.73 20.34 -22.02
C LYS A 84 0.10 21.61 -22.07
N SER A 85 0.68 21.91 -23.23
CA SER A 85 1.36 23.18 -23.50
C SER A 85 0.44 24.36 -23.19
N SER A 86 0.97 25.40 -22.54
CA SER A 86 0.21 26.64 -22.38
C SER A 86 0.24 27.41 -23.70
N ILE A 87 -0.92 27.90 -24.13
CA ILE A 87 -1.06 28.79 -25.30
C ILE A 87 -0.87 30.27 -24.85
N GLU A 88 -0.62 30.50 -23.56
CA GLU A 88 -0.49 31.86 -23.03
C GLU A 88 0.86 32.48 -23.41
N PRO A 89 0.87 33.73 -23.93
CA PRO A 89 2.06 34.36 -24.50
C PRO A 89 3.21 34.57 -23.49
N ASN A 90 2.93 34.55 -22.19
CA ASN A 90 3.91 34.72 -21.11
C ASN A 90 4.26 33.42 -20.36
N SER A 91 3.81 32.26 -20.83
CA SER A 91 4.13 31.00 -20.16
C SER A 91 5.55 30.52 -20.45
N LEU A 92 6.28 30.16 -19.39
CA LEU A 92 7.62 29.57 -19.49
C LEU A 92 7.59 28.11 -19.98
N ILE A 93 6.42 27.47 -19.98
CA ILE A 93 6.24 26.07 -20.37
C ILE A 93 5.58 26.04 -21.76
N LYS A 94 6.43 26.00 -22.78
CA LYS A 94 6.01 26.05 -24.20
C LYS A 94 5.57 24.69 -24.76
N GLU A 95 6.04 23.60 -24.16
CA GLU A 95 5.74 22.23 -24.61
C GLU A 95 5.03 21.43 -23.50
N GLY A 96 4.13 20.54 -23.91
CA GLY A 96 3.48 19.63 -22.99
C GLY A 96 4.46 18.60 -22.43
N TYR A 97 4.25 18.16 -21.19
CA TYR A 97 5.08 17.15 -20.53
C TYR A 97 4.25 16.21 -19.67
N ILE A 98 4.80 15.02 -19.41
CA ILE A 98 4.19 14.05 -18.49
C ILE A 98 4.87 14.15 -17.14
N LYS A 99 4.08 14.21 -16.08
CA LYS A 99 4.59 14.14 -14.70
C LYS A 99 3.97 12.98 -13.94
N PHE A 100 4.78 12.40 -13.05
CA PHE A 100 4.28 11.47 -12.05
C PHE A 100 3.57 12.25 -10.94
N GLU A 101 2.27 11.99 -10.75
CA GLU A 101 1.46 12.59 -9.69
C GLU A 101 1.12 11.51 -8.65
N LYS A 102 1.67 11.67 -7.44
CA LYS A 102 1.34 10.80 -6.30
C LYS A 102 -0.13 11.00 -5.92
N GLN A 103 -0.89 9.92 -5.90
CA GLN A 103 -2.29 9.92 -5.47
C GLN A 103 -2.40 9.50 -4.00
N ASN A 104 -3.57 9.77 -3.41
CA ASN A 104 -3.88 9.21 -2.10
C ASN A 104 -3.80 7.68 -2.15
N PRO A 105 -3.10 7.05 -1.20
CA PRO A 105 -3.00 5.60 -1.15
C PRO A 105 -4.37 4.98 -0.88
N LEU A 106 -4.53 3.74 -1.32
CA LEU A 106 -5.70 2.91 -0.99
C LEU A 106 -5.32 1.96 0.13
N TYR A 107 -6.24 1.74 1.06
CA TYR A 107 -6.04 0.81 2.16
C TYR A 107 -6.97 -0.39 2.00
N PHE A 108 -6.48 -1.54 2.42
CA PHE A 108 -7.18 -2.81 2.36
C PHE A 108 -6.99 -3.55 3.68
N ILE A 109 -7.99 -4.30 4.10
CA ILE A 109 -7.89 -5.26 5.19
C ILE A 109 -7.93 -6.65 4.59
N LYS A 110 -6.88 -7.44 4.85
CA LYS A 110 -6.86 -8.87 4.53
C LYS A 110 -7.20 -9.64 5.81
N ALA A 111 -8.27 -10.41 5.77
CA ALA A 111 -8.67 -11.32 6.84
C ALA A 111 -9.01 -12.67 6.20
N ASP A 112 -8.33 -13.72 6.66
CA ASP A 112 -8.36 -15.05 6.02
C ASP A 112 -8.04 -14.91 4.51
N GLU A 113 -8.89 -15.45 3.62
CA GLU A 113 -8.75 -15.34 2.16
C GLU A 113 -9.50 -14.14 1.55
N LYS A 114 -10.01 -13.23 2.38
CA LYS A 114 -10.77 -12.07 1.91
C LYS A 114 -9.92 -10.81 1.97
N LEU A 115 -9.82 -10.13 0.83
CA LEU A 115 -9.24 -8.79 0.73
C LEU A 115 -10.36 -7.76 0.55
N LEU A 116 -10.56 -6.91 1.56
CA LEU A 116 -11.59 -5.88 1.57
C LEU A 116 -10.95 -4.50 1.44
N GLN A 117 -11.41 -3.69 0.49
CA GLN A 117 -10.97 -2.30 0.41
C GLN A 117 -11.61 -1.48 1.54
N VAL A 118 -10.79 -0.70 2.26
CA VAL A 118 -11.27 0.23 3.28
C VAL A 118 -12.15 1.29 2.61
N PRO A 119 -13.41 1.45 3.03
CA PRO A 119 -14.33 2.40 2.44
C PRO A 119 -13.97 3.84 2.83
N LYS A 120 -14.65 4.82 2.22
CA LYS A 120 -14.33 6.24 2.40
C LYS A 120 -14.82 6.84 3.71
N ASN A 121 -15.70 6.14 4.44
CA ASN A 121 -16.34 6.62 5.66
C ASN A 121 -16.50 5.49 6.70
N ALA A 122 -16.70 5.90 7.96
CA ALA A 122 -16.78 4.98 9.10
C ALA A 122 -18.05 4.11 9.09
N LYS A 123 -19.18 4.63 8.60
CA LYS A 123 -20.45 3.89 8.58
C LYS A 123 -20.35 2.66 7.68
N ASP A 124 -19.78 2.84 6.49
CA ASP A 124 -19.54 1.75 5.55
C ASP A 124 -18.53 0.75 6.12
N PHE A 125 -17.48 1.24 6.79
CA PHE A 125 -16.46 0.39 7.40
C PHE A 125 -17.08 -0.58 8.42
N VAL A 126 -17.83 -0.04 9.37
CA VAL A 126 -18.49 -0.83 10.42
C VAL A 126 -19.49 -1.82 9.82
N SER A 127 -20.17 -1.44 8.73
CA SER A 127 -21.16 -2.31 8.08
C SER A 127 -20.53 -3.55 7.42
N MET A 128 -19.21 -3.55 7.18
CA MET A 128 -18.47 -4.75 6.74
C MET A 128 -18.29 -5.80 7.86
N TYR A 129 -18.49 -5.42 9.13
CA TYR A 129 -18.30 -6.29 10.30
C TYR A 129 -19.56 -6.31 11.17
N PRO A 130 -20.67 -6.92 10.69
CA PRO A 130 -21.96 -6.90 11.39
C PRO A 130 -21.87 -7.44 12.83
N ASP A 131 -21.10 -8.50 13.04
CA ASP A 131 -20.98 -9.18 14.35
C ASP A 131 -20.22 -8.35 15.40
N ARG A 132 -19.38 -7.40 14.96
CA ARG A 132 -18.59 -6.51 15.84
C ARG A 132 -18.97 -5.03 15.70
N ARG A 133 -20.13 -4.75 15.10
CA ARG A 133 -20.58 -3.41 14.75
C ARG A 133 -20.57 -2.44 15.93
N ALA A 134 -21.22 -2.80 17.03
CA ALA A 134 -21.36 -1.92 18.19
C ALA A 134 -20.00 -1.60 18.85
N GLU A 135 -19.12 -2.59 18.92
CA GLU A 135 -17.76 -2.46 19.46
C GLU A 135 -16.92 -1.49 18.62
N LEU A 136 -16.95 -1.65 17.28
CA LEU A 136 -16.21 -0.80 16.35
C LEU A 136 -16.74 0.64 16.33
N GLU A 137 -18.07 0.84 16.36
CA GLU A 137 -18.67 2.19 16.42
C GLU A 137 -18.22 2.93 17.68
N ARG A 138 -18.22 2.23 18.82
CA ARG A 138 -17.77 2.78 20.10
C ARG A 138 -16.29 3.17 20.03
N PHE A 139 -15.43 2.25 19.56
CA PHE A 139 -13.99 2.51 19.48
C PHE A 139 -13.67 3.67 18.53
N ILE A 140 -14.32 3.73 17.37
CA ILE A 140 -14.15 4.80 16.38
C ILE A 140 -14.52 6.15 16.99
N LYS A 141 -15.62 6.21 17.75
CA LYS A 141 -16.10 7.44 18.39
C LYS A 141 -15.19 7.88 19.54
N GLU A 142 -14.86 6.97 20.47
CA GLU A 142 -14.04 7.28 21.65
C GLU A 142 -12.61 7.70 21.27
N ASN A 143 -12.04 7.11 20.22
CA ASN A 143 -10.68 7.37 19.78
C ASN A 143 -10.58 8.37 18.60
N ASN A 144 -11.70 8.96 18.18
CA ASN A 144 -11.79 9.88 17.03
C ASN A 144 -11.10 9.34 15.77
N ILE A 145 -11.34 8.06 15.47
CA ILE A 145 -10.67 7.36 14.36
C ILE A 145 -11.10 7.95 13.01
N LYS A 146 -10.12 8.41 12.24
CA LYS A 146 -10.32 8.90 10.87
C LYS A 146 -9.99 7.80 9.87
N ILE A 147 -11.00 7.27 9.18
CA ILE A 147 -10.85 6.18 8.19
C ILE A 147 -9.93 6.53 7.01
N LYS A 148 -9.68 7.82 6.75
CA LYS A 148 -8.77 8.29 5.69
C LYS A 148 -7.33 8.48 6.15
N GLN A 149 -7.05 8.35 7.45
CA GLN A 149 -5.75 8.62 8.03
C GLN A 149 -5.04 7.31 8.38
N GLU A 150 -3.79 7.15 7.94
CA GLU A 150 -3.01 5.93 8.11
C GLU A 150 -2.85 5.54 9.59
N GLU A 151 -2.47 6.49 10.45
CA GLU A 151 -2.26 6.21 11.88
C GLU A 151 -3.55 5.82 12.59
N SER A 152 -4.69 6.36 12.15
CA SER A 152 -6.01 5.99 12.67
C SER A 152 -6.41 4.58 12.25
N LEU A 153 -6.15 4.20 10.99
CA LEU A 153 -6.41 2.85 10.51
C LEU A 153 -5.53 1.81 11.20
N ILE A 154 -4.25 2.12 11.43
CA ILE A 154 -3.34 1.24 12.17
C ILE A 154 -3.92 0.94 13.56
N LYS A 155 -4.34 1.96 14.30
CA LYS A 155 -4.96 1.79 15.63
C LYS A 155 -6.24 0.95 15.58
N LEU A 156 -7.08 1.18 14.57
CA LEU A 156 -8.34 0.46 14.40
C LEU A 156 -8.11 -1.02 14.11
N VAL A 157 -7.20 -1.36 13.20
CA VAL A 157 -6.91 -2.77 12.85
C VAL A 157 -6.17 -3.48 13.98
N GLN A 158 -5.28 -2.78 14.69
CA GLN A 158 -4.66 -3.32 15.91
C GLN A 158 -5.70 -3.64 16.99
N PHE A 159 -6.74 -2.82 17.13
CA PHE A 159 -7.86 -3.10 18.04
C PHE A 159 -8.66 -4.33 17.58
N MET A 160 -8.92 -4.47 16.27
CA MET A 160 -9.61 -5.64 15.71
C MET A 160 -8.84 -6.96 15.92
N ASN A 161 -7.52 -6.90 16.05
CA ASN A 161 -6.64 -8.04 16.30
C ASN A 161 -6.48 -8.42 17.78
N ARG A 162 -7.06 -7.63 18.70
CA ARG A 162 -7.22 -8.02 20.10
C ARG A 162 -8.45 -8.91 20.24
#